data_AF-A0A8J1TCD5-F1
#
_entry.id   AF-A0A8J1TCD5-F1
#
_cell.length_a   1.000
_cell.length_b   1.000
_cell.length_c   1.000
_cell.angle_alpha   90.00
_cell.angle_beta   90.00
_cell.angle_gamma   90.00
#
_symmetry.space_group_name_H-M   'P 1'
#
loop_
_entity.id
_entity.type
_entity.pdbx_description
1 polymer ?
#
loop_
_entity_poly.entity_id
_entity_poly.type
_entity_poly.pdbx_seq_one_letter_code
_entity_poly.pdbx_strand_id
1 'polypeptide(L)'
;MVLICNRLNPEREAGDLKEAFNITPNNAKAKKWPEEEIPGFKDEVMTLFNQCNKLSIRILEVMAIGLKLDRDAFTKYHTPNNICATTMRSLYYNTLQEDFIPKAGQVRCGEHSD
;
A
#
# COMPACT_ATOMS: atom_id res chain seq x y z
N MET A 1 -13.74 7.83 -4.74
CA MET A 1 -12.30 7.66 -5.04
C MET A 1 -11.52 8.74 -4.31
N VAL A 2 -10.63 8.42 -3.37
CA VAL A 2 -9.86 9.45 -2.64
C VAL A 2 -8.60 9.74 -3.44
N LEU A 3 -8.57 10.88 -4.11
CA LEU A 3 -7.39 11.45 -4.75
C LEU A 3 -6.42 11.91 -3.65
N ILE A 4 -5.56 11.02 -3.17
CA ILE A 4 -4.45 11.44 -2.32
C ILE A 4 -3.27 11.70 -3.25
N CYS A 5 -3.01 12.97 -3.55
CA CYS A 5 -1.73 13.44 -4.07
C CYS A 5 -0.68 13.22 -2.96
N ASN A 6 -0.21 11.99 -2.82
CA ASN A 6 0.79 11.61 -1.84
C ASN A 6 2.15 12.05 -2.35
N ARG A 7 2.74 13.05 -1.72
CA ARG A 7 4.14 13.41 -1.92
C ARG A 7 5.02 12.43 -1.13
N LEU A 8 5.79 11.60 -1.82
CA LEU A 8 6.70 10.66 -1.15
C LEU A 8 8.02 11.30 -0.72
N ASN A 9 8.62 12.14 -1.57
CA ASN A 9 9.75 12.96 -1.16
C ASN A 9 9.25 14.33 -0.67
N PRO A 10 9.29 14.65 0.64
CA PRO A 10 8.84 15.93 1.17
C PRO A 10 9.63 17.13 0.63
N GLU A 11 10.88 16.94 0.23
CA GLU A 11 11.76 17.98 -0.34
C GLU A 11 11.32 18.43 -1.73
N ARG A 12 10.53 17.61 -2.44
CA ARG A 12 9.93 18.01 -3.73
C ARG A 12 8.67 18.82 -3.49
N GLU A 13 8.59 20.03 -4.04
CA GLU A 13 7.39 20.86 -3.91
C GLU A 13 6.19 20.33 -4.72
N ALA A 14 6.45 19.64 -5.84
CA ALA A 14 5.40 19.01 -6.62
C ALA A 14 5.06 17.63 -6.06
N GLY A 15 3.76 17.32 -5.94
CA GLY A 15 3.31 15.98 -5.54
C GLY A 15 3.43 14.96 -6.68
N ASP A 16 3.45 13.69 -6.29
CA ASP A 16 3.57 12.54 -7.18
C ASP A 16 2.37 12.45 -8.14
N LEU A 17 2.63 12.21 -9.43
CA LEU A 17 1.60 11.99 -10.45
C LEU A 17 1.05 10.56 -10.40
N LYS A 18 0.31 10.26 -9.32
CA LYS A 18 -0.36 8.97 -9.11
C LYS A 18 -1.56 9.09 -8.19
N GLU A 19 -2.41 8.09 -8.24
CA GLU A 19 -3.51 7.87 -7.32
C GLU A 19 -3.21 6.62 -6.46
N ALA A 20 -3.74 6.59 -5.24
CA ALA A 20 -3.52 5.48 -4.32
C ALA A 20 -4.82 5.04 -3.63
N PHE A 21 -5.09 3.74 -3.63
CA PHE A 21 -6.16 3.12 -2.86
C PHE A 21 -5.56 2.22 -1.79
N ASN A 22 -5.46 2.76 -0.57
CA ASN A 22 -4.81 2.08 0.56
C ASN A 22 -5.82 1.30 1.42
N ILE A 23 -5.42 0.11 1.83
CA ILE A 23 -6.19 -0.79 2.68
C ILE A 23 -5.31 -1.24 3.85
N THR A 24 -5.88 -1.17 5.04
CA THR A 24 -5.30 -1.67 6.29
C THR A 24 -6.33 -2.55 6.99
N PRO A 25 -5.91 -3.46 7.89
CA PRO A 25 -6.86 -4.28 8.66
C PRO A 25 -7.92 -3.43 9.39
N ASN A 26 -7.52 -2.27 9.90
CA ASN A 26 -8.40 -1.36 10.63
C ASN A 26 -9.33 -0.58 9.69
N ASN A 27 -8.82 -0.06 8.58
CA ASN A 27 -9.63 0.77 7.69
C ASN A 27 -10.62 -0.05 6.86
N ALA A 28 -10.34 -1.33 6.56
CA ALA A 28 -11.16 -2.16 5.68
C ALA A 28 -12.62 -2.29 6.16
N LYS A 29 -12.84 -2.21 7.47
CA LYS A 29 -14.17 -2.26 8.09
C LYS A 29 -14.97 -0.97 7.92
N ALA A 30 -14.31 0.18 7.98
CA ALA A 30 -14.95 1.50 7.93
C ALA A 30 -14.87 2.18 6.55
N LYS A 31 -14.07 1.62 5.64
CA LYS A 31 -13.86 2.15 4.28
C LYS A 31 -15.13 1.98 3.44
N LYS A 32 -15.49 3.01 2.69
CA LYS A 32 -16.50 2.94 1.63
C LYS A 32 -15.89 2.20 0.43
N TRP A 33 -16.45 1.05 0.11
CA TRP A 33 -16.05 0.21 -1.03
C TRP A 33 -16.91 0.55 -2.26
N PRO A 34 -16.33 0.55 -3.48
CA PRO A 34 -17.05 0.89 -4.71
C PRO A 34 -17.89 -0.30 -5.21
N GLU A 35 -18.73 -0.86 -4.34
CA GLU A 35 -19.53 -2.05 -4.66
C GLU A 35 -20.69 -1.75 -5.62
N GLU A 36 -21.15 -0.49 -5.68
CA GLU A 36 -22.20 -0.08 -6.62
C GLU A 36 -21.65 -0.05 -8.05
N GLU A 37 -20.44 0.50 -8.24
CA GLU A 37 -19.81 0.62 -9.55
C GLU A 37 -19.05 -0.65 -9.96
N ILE A 38 -18.48 -1.38 -8.99
CA ILE A 38 -17.67 -2.58 -9.20
C ILE A 38 -18.08 -3.65 -8.17
N PRO A 39 -19.15 -4.41 -8.43
CA PRO A 39 -19.59 -5.48 -7.55
C PRO A 39 -18.49 -6.54 -7.32
N GLY A 40 -18.26 -6.90 -6.05
CA GLY A 40 -17.27 -7.90 -5.65
C GLY A 40 -15.85 -7.33 -5.47
N PHE A 41 -15.65 -6.03 -5.68
CA PHE A 41 -14.32 -5.42 -5.59
C PHE A 41 -13.68 -5.62 -4.21
N LYS A 42 -14.44 -5.44 -3.12
CA LYS A 42 -13.92 -5.66 -1.77
C LYS A 42 -13.43 -7.09 -1.57
N ASP A 43 -14.20 -8.07 -2.02
CA ASP A 43 -13.89 -9.48 -1.75
C ASP A 43 -12.64 -9.92 -2.49
N GLU A 44 -12.48 -9.53 -3.76
CA GLU A 44 -11.27 -9.78 -4.54
C GLU A 44 -10.04 -9.11 -3.92
N VAL A 45 -10.18 -7.84 -3.55
CA VAL A 45 -9.10 -7.06 -2.98
C VAL A 45 -8.70 -7.57 -1.58
N MET A 46 -9.66 -7.97 -0.75
CA MET A 46 -9.37 -8.58 0.56
C MET A 46 -8.78 -9.99 0.41
N THR A 47 -9.15 -10.74 -0.63
CA THR A 47 -8.53 -12.03 -0.95
C THR A 47 -7.05 -11.84 -1.26
N LEU A 48 -6.71 -10.89 -2.13
CA LEU A 48 -5.33 -10.53 -2.44
C LEU A 48 -4.57 -10.06 -1.19
N PHE A 49 -5.17 -9.16 -0.40
CA PHE A 49 -4.58 -8.68 0.86
C PHE A 49 -4.17 -9.85 1.78
N ASN A 50 -5.08 -10.81 1.98
CA ASN A 50 -4.85 -11.95 2.85
C ASN A 50 -3.76 -12.89 2.32
N GLN A 51 -3.69 -13.08 1.00
CA GLN A 51 -2.63 -13.87 0.36
C GLN A 51 -1.27 -13.20 0.52
N CYS A 52 -1.17 -11.89 0.27
CA CYS A 52 0.05 -11.11 0.48
C CYS A 52 0.49 -11.13 1.95
N ASN A 53 -0.45 -11.00 2.89
CA ASN A 53 -0.12 -11.06 4.32
C ASN A 53 0.41 -12.44 4.73
N LYS A 54 -0.17 -13.54 4.21
CA LYS A 54 0.37 -14.88 4.46
C LYS A 54 1.80 -15.03 3.94
N LEU A 55 2.08 -14.46 2.76
CA LEU A 55 3.42 -14.48 2.19
C LEU A 55 4.41 -13.64 3.00
N SER A 56 4.04 -12.42 3.40
CA SER A 56 4.92 -11.55 4.19
C SER A 56 5.28 -12.17 5.53
N ILE A 57 4.33 -12.82 6.21
CA ILE A 57 4.59 -13.58 7.44
C ILE A 57 5.64 -14.68 7.20
N ARG A 58 5.52 -15.46 6.12
CA ARG A 58 6.52 -16.49 5.78
C ARG A 58 7.90 -15.89 5.51
N ILE A 59 7.98 -14.75 4.83
CA ILE A 59 9.26 -14.06 4.58
C ILE A 59 9.90 -13.63 5.91
N LEU A 60 9.11 -13.05 6.83
CA LEU A 60 9.58 -12.67 8.16
C LEU A 60 10.09 -13.87 8.98
N GLU A 61 9.39 -15.00 8.94
CA GLU A 61 9.87 -16.23 9.58
C GLU A 61 11.20 -16.72 9.00
N VAL A 62 11.35 -16.68 7.68
CA VAL A 62 12.61 -17.07 7.00
C VAL A 62 13.75 -16.13 7.39
N MET A 63 13.50 -14.83 7.47
CA MET A 63 14.49 -13.86 7.94
C MET A 63 14.90 -14.13 9.40
N ALA A 64 13.94 -14.43 10.28
CA ALA A 64 14.23 -14.77 11.68
C ALA A 64 15.14 -16.01 11.79
N ILE A 65 14.82 -17.06 11.02
CA ILE A 65 15.64 -18.28 10.97
C ILE A 65 17.05 -17.96 10.45
N GLY A 66 17.17 -17.17 9.38
CA GLY A 66 18.47 -16.76 8.82
C GLY A 66 19.33 -15.97 9.80
N LEU A 67 18.69 -15.17 10.66
CA LEU A 67 19.34 -14.41 11.73
C LEU A 67 19.55 -15.21 13.03
N LYS A 68 19.19 -16.51 13.04
CA LYS A 68 19.27 -17.40 14.21
C LYS A 68 18.46 -16.91 15.41
N LEU A 69 17.30 -16.33 15.15
CA LEU A 69 16.31 -15.91 16.14
C LEU A 69 15.17 -16.93 16.22
N ASP A 70 14.31 -16.78 17.23
CA ASP A 70 13.04 -17.51 17.28
C ASP A 70 12.20 -17.21 16.03
N ARG A 71 11.53 -18.24 15.48
CA ARG A 71 10.78 -18.14 14.22
C ARG A 71 9.77 -17.00 14.21
N ASP A 72 9.17 -16.71 15.36
CA ASP A 72 8.14 -15.69 15.55
C ASP A 72 8.69 -14.33 16.01
N ALA A 73 10.01 -14.15 16.07
CA ALA A 73 10.67 -12.95 16.57
C ALA A 73 10.13 -11.67 15.92
N PHE A 74 9.79 -11.72 14.62
CA PHE A 74 9.18 -10.61 13.89
C PHE A 74 7.65 -10.74 13.77
N THR A 75 7.13 -11.92 13.49
CA THR A 75 5.71 -12.10 13.09
C THR A 75 4.72 -11.70 14.18
N LYS A 76 5.11 -11.78 15.46
CA LYS A 76 4.28 -11.34 16.60
C LYS A 76 3.85 -9.88 16.51
N TYR A 77 4.61 -9.02 15.81
CA TYR A 77 4.29 -7.61 15.59
C TYR A 77 3.44 -7.35 14.33
N HIS A 78 3.30 -8.35 13.46
CA HIS A 78 2.56 -8.25 12.19
C HIS A 78 1.22 -9.01 12.22
N THR A 79 0.85 -9.58 13.38
CA THR A 79 -0.47 -10.18 13.59
C THR A 79 -1.57 -9.12 13.42
N PRO A 80 -2.66 -9.39 12.67
CA PRO A 80 -3.73 -8.42 12.44
C PRO A 80 -4.51 -8.11 13.72
N ASN A 81 -3.98 -7.15 14.49
CA ASN A 81 -4.57 -6.55 15.68
C ASN A 81 -4.62 -5.03 15.50
N ASN A 82 -5.10 -4.30 16.51
CA ASN A 82 -5.27 -2.84 16.42
C ASN A 82 -3.96 -2.06 16.25
N ILE A 83 -2.80 -2.69 16.46
CA ILE A 83 -1.46 -2.08 16.35
C ILE A 83 -0.85 -2.36 14.97
N CYS A 84 -1.33 -3.37 14.25
CA CYS A 84 -0.79 -3.77 12.96
C CYS A 84 -1.10 -2.73 11.87
N ALA A 85 -0.03 -2.08 11.39
CA ALA A 85 -0.09 -1.05 10.36
C ALA A 85 0.18 -1.59 8.94
N THR A 86 0.14 -2.91 8.73
CA THR A 86 0.28 -3.53 7.40
C THR A 86 -0.69 -2.88 6.43
N THR A 87 -0.16 -2.37 5.32
CA THR A 87 -0.93 -1.59 4.34
C THR A 87 -0.71 -2.18 2.95
N MET A 88 -1.81 -2.52 2.26
CA MET A 88 -1.78 -2.79 0.83
C MET A 88 -2.14 -1.50 0.10
N ARG A 89 -1.32 -1.12 -0.88
CA ARG A 89 -1.46 0.12 -1.65
C ARG A 89 -1.65 -0.24 -3.11
N SER A 90 -2.85 -0.07 -3.65
CA SER A 90 -3.03 -0.06 -5.10
C SER A 90 -2.64 1.32 -5.62
N LEU A 91 -1.71 1.36 -6.58
CA LEU A 91 -1.20 2.60 -7.16
C LEU A 91 -1.58 2.67 -8.63
N TYR A 92 -2.23 3.75 -9.04
CA TYR A 92 -2.60 3.99 -10.43
C TYR A 92 -1.85 5.21 -10.95
N TYR A 93 -1.12 5.03 -12.05
CA TYR A 93 -0.36 6.07 -12.73
C TYR A 93 -1.09 6.44 -14.02
N ASN A 94 -1.87 7.51 -13.97
CA ASN A 94 -2.71 7.93 -15.10
C ASN A 94 -1.85 8.17 -16.35
N THR A 95 -2.42 7.87 -17.52
CA THR A 95 -1.85 8.30 -18.78
C THR A 95 -1.80 9.83 -18.79
N LEU A 96 -0.64 10.38 -19.15
CA LEU A 96 -0.47 11.82 -19.29
C LEU A 96 -0.84 12.21 -20.71
N GLN A 97 -1.56 13.31 -20.88
CA GLN A 97 -1.85 13.86 -22.21
C GLN A 97 -0.54 14.27 -22.91
N GLU A 98 -0.52 14.28 -24.24
CA GLU A 98 0.70 14.60 -25.00
C GLU A 98 1.20 16.03 -24.75
N ASP A 99 0.28 16.95 -24.46
CA ASP A 99 0.54 18.35 -24.11
C ASP A 99 0.74 18.58 -22.61
N PHE A 100 0.76 17.51 -21.79
CA PHE A 100 1.00 17.63 -20.37
C PHE A 100 2.44 18.05 -20.09
N ILE A 101 2.62 19.21 -19.46
CA ILE A 101 3.90 19.72 -19.01
C ILE A 101 4.00 19.53 -17.48
N PRO A 102 4.84 18.60 -16.98
CA PRO A 102 5.04 18.44 -15.54
C PRO A 102 5.61 19.73 -14.93
N LYS A 103 5.25 20.00 -13.68
CA LYS A 103 5.93 21.07 -12.91
C LYS A 103 7.42 20.72 -12.74
N ALA A 104 8.25 21.73 -12.52
CA ALA A 104 9.68 21.51 -12.23
C ALA A 104 9.84 20.52 -11.06
N GLY A 105 10.62 19.46 -11.28
CA GLY A 105 10.84 18.41 -10.27
C GLY A 105 9.64 17.48 -10.01
N GLN A 106 8.54 17.60 -10.76
CA GLN A 106 7.40 16.70 -10.63
C GLN A 106 7.69 15.33 -11.25
N VAL A 107 7.41 14.27 -10.50
CA VAL A 107 7.64 12.89 -10.91
C VAL A 107 6.41 12.03 -10.65
N ARG A 108 6.37 10.83 -11.25
CA ARG A 108 5.30 9.87 -10.98
C ARG A 108 5.38 9.27 -9.59
N CYS A 109 6.58 8.97 -9.12
CA CYS A 109 6.84 8.44 -7.78
C CYS A 109 8.14 9.06 -7.27
N GLY A 110 8.08 9.82 -6.18
CA GLY A 110 9.27 10.40 -5.56
C GLY A 110 10.21 9.33 -5.01
N GLU A 111 11.51 9.62 -5.00
CA GLU A 111 12.53 8.81 -4.34
C GLU A 111 12.25 8.66 -2.84
N HIS A 112 12.38 7.43 -2.32
CA HIS A 112 12.14 7.08 -0.92
C HIS A 112 12.78 5.72 -0.59
N SER A 113 12.78 5.38 0.70
CA SER A 113 12.95 4.00 1.19
C SER A 113 11.63 3.57 1.82
N ASP A 114 11.21 2.35 1.53
CA ASP A 114 10.02 1.73 2.13
C ASP A 114 10.24 1.36 3.62
#